data_AF-A0A077LK19-F1
#
_entry.id   AF-A0A077LK19-F1
#
_cell.length_a   1.000
_cell.length_b   1.000
_cell.length_c   1.000
_cell.angle_alpha   90.00
_cell.angle_beta   90.00
_cell.angle_gamma   90.00
#
_symmetry.space_group_name_H-M   'P 1'
#
loop_
_entity.id
_entity.type
_entity.pdbx_description
1 polymer ?
#
loop_
_entity_poly.entity_id
_entity_poly.type
_entity_poly.pdbx_seq_one_letter_code
_entity_poly.pdbx_strand_id
1 'polypeptide(L)'
;MDEQANLHALPDFLRAELSGHVGNIASLTPLQRVARYRASAEQLIANKRAGLQQEHVNHAQSVHFLSTVRYTKEDLELSNRLRSMPGIRPTDLDSMAIDAIFFLESNRHLMEFIAGLGQLEAHLAEQERLRAQQQAQEAARLHTQRLAEETARRLQAEEAARKLAQQKAEQEALRATTVAILPASSIELTFGPQATADVTTAIATLKSSIDQAITVFSETLRPHAAHLQDPNVQNLLELSGAERN
;
A
#
# COMPACT_ATOMS: atom_id res chain seq x y z
N MET A 1 10.28 25.59 6.24
CA MET A 1 11.16 26.10 5.17
C MET A 1 10.47 25.71 3.88
N ASP A 2 10.15 26.69 3.05
CA ASP A 2 9.26 26.47 1.91
C ASP A 2 10.05 26.54 0.60
N GLU A 3 9.67 25.67 -0.34
CA GLU A 3 10.22 25.63 -1.71
C GLU A 3 10.20 27.02 -2.37
N GLN A 4 9.12 27.79 -2.13
CA GLN A 4 8.97 29.16 -2.61
C GLN A 4 9.98 30.13 -1.98
N ALA A 5 10.28 29.99 -0.70
CA ALA A 5 11.25 30.86 -0.02
C ALA A 5 12.65 30.71 -0.62
N ASN A 6 13.06 29.47 -0.92
CA ASN A 6 14.32 29.20 -1.61
C ASN A 6 14.33 29.77 -3.04
N LEU A 7 13.21 29.69 -3.77
CA LEU A 7 13.09 30.29 -5.10
C LEU A 7 13.11 31.82 -5.08
N HIS A 8 12.60 32.46 -4.03
CA HIS A 8 12.64 33.91 -3.88
C HIS A 8 14.03 34.46 -3.53
N ALA A 9 14.90 33.63 -2.96
CA ALA A 9 16.30 33.99 -2.70
C ALA A 9 17.11 34.15 -3.99
N LEU A 10 16.71 33.49 -5.08
CA LEU A 10 17.35 33.65 -6.38
C LEU A 10 16.99 35.00 -7.04
N PRO A 11 17.92 35.59 -7.82
CA PRO A 11 17.61 36.57 -8.86
C PRO A 11 16.45 36.09 -9.74
N ASP A 12 15.56 37.02 -10.11
CA ASP A 12 14.40 36.80 -10.96
C ASP A 12 14.79 36.21 -12.33
N PHE A 13 15.90 36.65 -12.93
CA PHE A 13 16.34 36.07 -14.21
C PHE A 13 16.77 34.60 -14.07
N LEU A 14 17.49 34.25 -12.99
CA LEU A 14 17.86 32.86 -12.69
C LEU A 14 16.63 32.02 -12.37
N ARG A 15 15.65 32.60 -11.66
CA ARG A 15 14.37 31.93 -11.40
C ARG A 15 13.65 31.63 -12.72
N ALA A 16 13.61 32.58 -13.65
CA ALA A 16 12.98 32.38 -14.96
C ALA A 16 13.70 31.31 -15.79
N GLU A 17 15.04 31.35 -15.87
CA GLU A 17 15.83 30.32 -16.55
C GLU A 17 15.62 28.94 -15.94
N LEU A 18 15.63 28.85 -14.60
CA LEU A 18 15.42 27.61 -13.87
C LEU A 18 14.01 27.06 -14.10
N SER A 19 12.97 27.90 -14.04
CA SER A 19 11.60 27.51 -14.37
C SER A 19 11.49 26.96 -15.80
N GLY A 20 12.22 27.55 -16.76
CA GLY A 20 12.32 27.04 -18.13
C GLY A 20 12.96 25.65 -18.21
N HIS A 21 13.99 25.38 -17.42
CA HIS A 21 14.70 24.09 -17.39
C HIS A 21 13.93 23.00 -16.63
N VAL A 22 13.20 23.39 -15.57
CA VAL A 22 12.45 22.46 -14.72
C VAL A 22 11.23 21.90 -15.47
N GLY A 23 10.54 22.76 -16.22
CA GLY A 23 9.35 22.41 -16.99
C GLY A 23 8.13 22.20 -16.10
N ASN A 24 7.20 21.33 -16.54
CA ASN A 24 5.98 21.05 -15.78
C ASN A 24 6.26 20.12 -14.60
N ILE A 25 5.89 20.57 -13.40
CA ILE A 25 6.08 19.88 -12.12
C ILE A 25 4.79 19.71 -11.31
N ALA A 26 3.63 20.03 -11.91
CA ALA A 26 2.34 20.05 -11.21
C ALA A 26 1.92 18.68 -10.65
N SER A 27 2.34 17.59 -11.28
CA SER A 27 2.01 16.21 -10.88
C SER A 27 3.03 15.57 -9.95
N LEU A 28 4.13 16.25 -9.60
CA LEU A 28 5.22 15.68 -8.82
C LEU A 28 4.99 15.83 -7.31
N THR A 29 5.43 14.82 -6.56
CA THR A 29 5.46 14.92 -5.10
C THR A 29 6.45 16.01 -4.66
N PRO A 30 6.31 16.59 -3.46
CA PRO A 30 7.23 17.63 -2.98
C PRO A 30 8.71 17.22 -3.06
N LEU A 31 9.03 15.97 -2.70
CA LEU A 31 10.40 15.45 -2.76
C LEU A 31 10.90 15.32 -4.20
N GLN A 32 10.04 14.86 -5.12
CA GLN A 32 10.36 14.82 -6.55
C GLN A 32 10.53 16.21 -7.17
N ARG A 33 9.73 17.21 -6.74
CA ARG A 33 9.90 18.60 -7.17
C ARG A 33 11.26 19.14 -6.76
N VAL A 34 11.64 18.97 -5.49
CA VAL A 34 12.95 19.39 -4.98
C VAL A 34 14.09 18.73 -5.76
N ALA A 35 14.01 17.42 -6.00
CA ALA A 35 15.00 16.71 -6.80
C ALA A 35 15.08 17.24 -8.25
N ARG A 36 13.93 17.56 -8.86
CA ARG A 36 13.87 18.15 -10.21
C ARG A 36 14.51 19.53 -10.25
N TYR A 37 14.17 20.41 -9.31
CA TYR A 37 14.77 21.73 -9.19
C TYR A 37 16.29 21.66 -9.00
N ARG A 38 16.76 20.74 -8.17
CA ARG A 38 18.20 20.52 -7.96
C ARG A 38 18.89 20.09 -9.25
N ALA A 39 18.38 19.07 -9.94
CA ALA A 39 18.97 18.59 -11.19
C ALA A 39 18.99 19.68 -12.27
N SER A 40 17.90 20.46 -12.39
CA SER A 40 17.85 21.58 -13.32
C SER A 40 18.83 22.71 -12.96
N ALA A 41 19.03 22.99 -11.67
CA ALA A 41 20.01 23.98 -11.22
C ALA A 41 21.45 23.50 -11.49
N GLU A 42 21.76 22.23 -11.26
CA GLU A 42 23.06 21.63 -11.58
C GLU A 42 23.34 21.68 -13.09
N GLN A 43 22.36 21.37 -13.92
CA GLN A 43 22.46 21.49 -15.37
C GLN A 43 22.67 22.95 -15.80
N LEU A 44 21.97 23.90 -15.18
CA LEU A 44 22.12 25.32 -15.47
C LEU A 44 23.53 25.82 -15.11
N ILE A 45 24.08 25.38 -13.98
CA ILE A 45 25.48 25.65 -13.61
C ILE A 45 26.44 25.08 -14.66
N ALA A 46 26.23 23.83 -15.09
CA ALA A 46 27.07 23.20 -16.11
C ALA A 46 27.02 23.98 -17.43
N ASN A 47 25.83 24.37 -17.89
CA ASN A 47 25.63 25.17 -19.10
C ASN A 47 26.33 26.54 -19.01
N LYS A 48 26.18 27.23 -17.87
CA LYS A 48 26.84 28.53 -17.64
C LYS A 48 28.36 28.40 -17.58
N ARG A 49 28.90 27.28 -17.08
CA ARG A 49 30.33 27.00 -17.05
C ARG A 49 30.91 26.62 -18.41
N ALA A 50 30.15 25.90 -19.23
CA ALA A 50 30.63 25.45 -20.54
C ALA A 50 31.00 26.61 -21.49
N GLY A 51 30.37 27.78 -21.31
CA GLY A 51 30.69 29.00 -22.07
C GLY A 51 31.90 29.80 -21.54
N LEU A 52 32.49 29.42 -20.40
CA LEU A 52 33.58 30.17 -19.79
C LEU A 52 34.95 29.64 -20.24
N GLN A 53 35.75 30.50 -20.87
CA GLN A 53 37.16 30.22 -21.13
C GLN A 53 37.98 30.38 -19.84
N GLN A 54 38.92 29.47 -19.60
CA GLN A 54 39.74 29.49 -18.39
C GLN A 54 40.57 30.78 -18.27
N GLU A 55 41.00 31.36 -19.39
CA GLU A 55 41.73 32.62 -19.43
C GLU A 55 40.90 33.79 -18.87
N HIS A 56 39.61 33.86 -19.21
CA HIS A 56 38.69 34.88 -18.67
C HIS A 56 38.40 34.66 -17.20
N VAL A 57 38.32 33.40 -16.75
CA VAL A 57 38.16 33.06 -15.34
C VAL A 57 39.39 33.48 -14.54
N ASN A 58 40.60 33.23 -15.05
CA ASN A 58 41.84 33.60 -14.38
C ASN A 58 41.99 35.14 -14.31
N HIS A 59 41.63 35.85 -15.39
CA HIS A 59 41.64 37.31 -15.42
C HIS A 59 40.53 37.91 -14.55
N ALA A 60 39.33 37.33 -14.57
CA ALA A 60 38.27 37.67 -13.64
C ALA A 60 38.72 37.47 -12.20
N GLN A 61 39.39 36.37 -11.87
CA GLN A 61 39.91 36.15 -10.53
C GLN A 61 40.99 37.16 -10.18
N SER A 62 41.92 37.52 -11.07
CA SER A 62 42.97 38.50 -10.76
C SER A 62 42.39 39.91 -10.54
N VAL A 63 41.43 40.33 -11.36
CA VAL A 63 40.77 41.64 -11.26
C VAL A 63 39.79 41.67 -10.08
N HIS A 64 39.05 40.59 -9.86
CA HIS A 64 38.04 40.51 -8.80
C HIS A 64 38.63 40.19 -7.43
N PHE A 65 39.81 39.55 -7.33
CA PHE A 65 40.49 39.33 -6.04
C PHE A 65 40.89 40.64 -5.35
N LEU A 66 41.04 41.73 -6.11
CA LEU A 66 41.26 43.08 -5.57
C LEU A 66 39.96 43.73 -5.03
N SER A 67 38.80 43.16 -5.35
CA SER A 67 37.46 43.60 -4.94
C SER A 67 36.76 42.49 -4.15
N THR A 68 36.76 42.58 -2.82
CA THR A 68 36.04 41.65 -1.92
C THR A 68 34.51 41.75 -2.01
N VAL A 69 33.97 42.54 -2.95
CA VAL A 69 32.54 42.83 -3.07
C VAL A 69 31.86 41.71 -3.86
N ARG A 70 31.12 40.85 -3.16
CA ARG A 70 30.26 39.83 -3.78
C ARG A 70 29.01 40.50 -4.36
N TYR A 71 28.53 39.98 -5.48
CA TYR A 71 27.30 40.50 -6.08
C TYR A 71 26.10 40.07 -5.24
N THR A 72 25.36 41.06 -4.75
CA THR A 72 24.05 40.83 -4.16
C THR A 72 23.07 40.35 -5.23
N LYS A 73 21.86 39.96 -4.82
CA LYS A 73 20.78 39.60 -5.76
C LYS A 73 20.49 40.79 -6.68
N GLU A 74 20.45 41.99 -6.13
CA GLU A 74 20.15 43.24 -6.83
C GLU A 74 21.26 43.62 -7.81
N ASP A 75 22.53 43.45 -7.44
CA ASP A 75 23.68 43.71 -8.32
C ASP A 75 23.65 42.78 -9.54
N LEU A 76 23.31 41.50 -9.32
CA LEU A 76 23.25 40.52 -10.40
C LEU A 76 22.06 40.77 -11.34
N GLU A 77 20.92 41.20 -10.80
CA GLU A 77 19.78 41.66 -11.60
C GLU A 77 20.13 42.87 -12.47
N LEU A 78 20.78 43.87 -11.89
CA LEU A 78 21.23 45.05 -12.62
C LEU A 78 22.22 44.65 -13.72
N SER A 79 23.20 43.80 -13.39
CA SER A 79 24.19 43.29 -14.35
C SER A 79 23.53 42.54 -15.50
N ASN A 80 22.54 41.68 -15.22
CA ASN A 80 21.79 40.97 -16.25
C ASN A 80 21.04 41.92 -17.20
N ARG A 81 20.42 42.98 -16.65
CA ARG A 81 19.75 44.02 -17.46
C ARG A 81 20.73 44.76 -18.36
N LEU A 82 21.89 45.13 -17.82
CA LEU A 82 22.95 45.80 -18.59
C LEU A 82 23.49 44.92 -19.72
N ARG A 83 23.76 43.63 -19.45
CA ARG A 83 24.19 42.65 -20.47
C ARG A 83 23.16 42.43 -21.58
N SER A 84 21.87 42.55 -21.24
CA SER A 84 20.78 42.36 -22.20
C SER A 84 20.55 43.58 -23.10
N MET A 85 21.26 44.69 -22.87
CA MET A 85 21.13 45.89 -23.70
C MET A 85 21.80 45.68 -25.08
N PRO A 86 21.13 46.03 -26.18
CA PRO A 86 21.72 45.94 -27.51
C PRO A 86 22.94 46.87 -27.63
N GLY A 87 24.00 46.39 -28.29
CA GLY A 87 25.22 47.16 -28.54
C GLY A 87 26.32 46.99 -27.48
N ILE A 88 26.02 46.36 -26.34
CA ILE A 88 27.03 46.01 -25.33
C ILE A 88 27.41 44.54 -25.57
N ARG A 89 28.52 44.31 -26.29
CA ARG A 89 29.11 42.97 -26.43
C ARG A 89 30.52 42.97 -25.85
N PRO A 90 30.89 41.96 -25.07
CA PRO A 90 32.28 41.80 -24.63
C PRO A 90 33.17 41.57 -25.85
N THR A 91 34.07 42.52 -26.13
CA THR A 91 35.02 42.43 -27.26
C THR A 91 36.47 42.35 -26.82
N ASP A 92 36.79 42.80 -25.61
CA ASP A 92 38.12 42.78 -25.03
C ASP A 92 38.19 41.88 -23.78
N LEU A 93 39.43 41.61 -23.34
CA LEU A 93 39.71 40.72 -22.21
C LEU A 93 39.06 41.18 -20.91
N ASP A 94 39.01 42.49 -20.65
CA ASP A 94 38.41 43.06 -19.45
C ASP A 94 36.88 42.89 -19.45
N SER A 95 36.24 43.14 -20.58
CA SER A 95 34.81 42.93 -20.77
C SER A 95 34.44 41.45 -20.68
N MET A 96 35.28 40.54 -21.22
CA MET A 96 35.08 39.10 -21.10
C MET A 96 35.32 38.59 -19.68
N ALA A 97 36.22 39.20 -18.92
CA ALA A 97 36.38 38.93 -17.50
C ALA A 97 35.17 39.41 -16.67
N ILE A 98 34.62 40.60 -16.94
CA ILE A 98 33.37 41.05 -16.30
C ILE A 98 32.22 40.07 -16.61
N ASP A 99 32.15 39.57 -17.84
CA ASP A 99 31.19 38.54 -18.23
C ASP A 99 31.38 37.23 -17.44
N ALA A 100 32.63 36.82 -17.25
CA ALA A 100 32.98 35.66 -16.44
C ALA A 100 32.60 35.85 -14.96
N ILE A 101 32.81 37.04 -14.39
CA ILE A 101 32.39 37.39 -13.03
C ILE A 101 30.88 37.19 -12.86
N PHE A 102 30.08 37.71 -13.79
CA PHE A 102 28.63 37.54 -13.77
C PHE A 102 28.22 36.05 -13.72
N PHE A 103 28.85 35.20 -14.54
CA PHE A 103 28.53 33.78 -14.55
C PHE A 103 29.02 33.05 -13.29
N LEU A 104 30.17 33.43 -12.72
CA LEU A 104 30.66 32.89 -11.46
C LEU A 104 29.72 33.23 -10.29
N GLU A 105 29.26 34.48 -10.20
CA GLU A 105 28.30 34.90 -9.18
C GLU A 105 26.91 34.26 -9.39
N SER A 106 26.47 34.13 -10.65
CA SER A 106 25.25 33.36 -10.97
C SER A 106 25.35 31.92 -10.48
N ASN A 107 26.49 31.27 -10.71
CA ASN A 107 26.73 29.91 -10.23
C ASN A 107 26.75 29.84 -8.70
N ARG A 108 27.30 30.86 -8.01
CA ARG A 108 27.27 30.92 -6.54
C ARG A 108 25.84 30.96 -6.00
N HIS A 109 24.99 31.84 -6.51
CA HIS A 109 23.58 31.92 -6.12
C HIS A 109 22.84 30.59 -6.38
N LEU A 110 23.11 29.93 -7.50
CA LEU A 110 22.55 28.60 -7.79
C LEU A 110 23.07 27.52 -6.84
N MET A 111 24.34 27.56 -6.42
CA MET A 111 24.90 26.64 -5.43
C MET A 111 24.29 26.83 -4.04
N GLU A 112 24.08 28.08 -3.62
CA GLU A 112 23.39 28.41 -2.37
C GLU A 112 21.95 27.91 -2.39
N PHE A 113 21.26 28.08 -3.52
CA PHE A 113 19.93 27.51 -3.73
C PHE A 113 19.93 25.97 -3.64
N ILE A 114 20.88 25.28 -4.30
CA ILE A 114 21.02 23.81 -4.19
C ILE A 114 21.26 23.38 -2.74
N ALA A 115 22.09 24.10 -1.99
CA ALA A 115 22.32 23.82 -0.58
C ALA A 115 21.04 23.97 0.26
N GLY A 116 20.26 25.02 0.02
CA GLY A 116 18.95 25.23 0.64
C GLY A 116 17.93 24.14 0.30
N LEU A 117 17.94 23.64 -0.95
CA LEU A 117 17.14 22.49 -1.36
C LEU A 117 17.56 21.20 -0.66
N GLY A 118 18.84 20.98 -0.42
CA GLY A 118 19.33 19.80 0.31
C GLY A 118 18.82 19.76 1.76
N GLN A 119 18.71 20.91 2.42
CA GLN A 119 18.10 21.00 3.76
C GLN A 119 16.60 20.71 3.72
N LEU A 120 15.89 21.20 2.69
CA LEU A 120 14.47 20.92 2.49
C LEU A 120 14.21 19.43 2.21
N GLU A 121 15.04 18.81 1.39
CA GLU A 121 14.98 17.38 1.08
C GLU A 121 15.13 16.53 2.35
N ALA A 122 16.11 16.84 3.19
CA ALA A 122 16.32 16.16 4.47
C ALA A 122 15.08 16.29 5.38
N HIS A 123 14.50 17.49 5.46
CA HIS A 123 13.30 17.73 6.26
C HIS A 123 12.08 16.96 5.74
N LEU A 124 11.87 16.94 4.42
CA LEU A 124 10.78 16.19 3.79
C LEU A 124 10.94 14.67 3.98
N ALA A 125 12.14 14.15 3.80
CA ALA A 125 12.45 12.74 4.01
C ALA A 125 12.22 12.31 5.47
N GLU A 126 12.59 13.14 6.43
CA GLU A 126 12.32 12.89 7.85
C GLU A 126 10.82 12.90 8.15
N GLN A 127 10.08 13.85 7.57
CA GLN A 127 8.63 13.91 7.72
C GLN A 127 7.93 12.66 7.16
N GLU A 128 8.35 12.16 5.99
CA GLU A 128 7.83 10.91 5.41
C GLU A 128 8.14 9.70 6.30
N ARG A 129 9.35 9.62 6.86
CA ARG A 129 9.72 8.56 7.81
C ARG A 129 8.85 8.57 9.06
N LEU A 130 8.60 9.75 9.63
CA LEU A 130 7.74 9.88 10.81
C LEU A 130 6.30 9.45 10.51
N ARG A 131 5.74 9.86 9.37
CA ARG A 131 4.40 9.42 8.95
C ARG A 131 4.33 7.91 8.75
N ALA A 132 5.33 7.32 8.10
CA ALA A 132 5.39 5.87 7.90
C ALA A 132 5.49 5.10 9.23
N GLN A 133 6.26 5.62 10.19
CA GLN A 133 6.34 5.03 11.54
C GLN A 133 5.02 5.11 12.29
N GLN A 134 4.32 6.24 12.25
CA GLN A 134 3.01 6.41 12.88
C GLN A 134 2.00 5.43 12.29
N GLN A 135 1.93 5.32 10.96
CA GLN A 135 1.06 4.38 10.28
C GLN A 135 1.38 2.92 10.64
N ALA A 136 2.66 2.56 10.72
CA ALA A 136 3.07 1.22 11.15
C ALA A 136 2.69 0.93 12.61
N GLN A 137 2.82 1.91 13.51
CA GLN A 137 2.39 1.76 14.90
C GLN A 137 0.88 1.61 15.03
N GLU A 138 0.10 2.40 14.30
CA GLU A 138 -1.36 2.29 14.28
C GLU A 138 -1.80 0.93 13.72
N ALA A 139 -1.20 0.48 12.62
CA ALA A 139 -1.46 -0.84 12.05
C ALA A 139 -1.11 -1.97 13.04
N ALA A 140 0.01 -1.85 13.77
CA ALA A 140 0.40 -2.80 14.80
C ALA A 140 -0.60 -2.81 15.98
N ARG A 141 -1.07 -1.64 16.43
CA ARG A 141 -2.09 -1.53 17.49
C ARG A 141 -3.42 -2.16 17.08
N LEU A 142 -3.87 -1.90 15.86
CA LEU A 142 -5.09 -2.52 15.33
C LEU A 142 -4.94 -4.04 15.18
N HIS A 143 -3.75 -4.51 14.84
CA HIS A 143 -3.46 -5.94 14.76
C HIS A 143 -3.47 -6.61 16.15
N THR A 144 -2.81 -6.02 17.15
CA THR A 144 -2.82 -6.56 18.52
C THR A 144 -4.21 -6.52 19.14
N GLN A 145 -5.00 -5.47 18.87
CA GLN A 145 -6.38 -5.39 19.33
C GLN A 145 -7.24 -6.51 18.74
N ARG A 146 -7.15 -6.76 17.43
CA ARG A 146 -7.87 -7.88 16.78
C ARG A 146 -7.51 -9.23 17.39
N LEU A 147 -6.22 -9.48 17.63
CA LEU A 147 -5.78 -10.72 18.29
C LEU A 147 -6.32 -10.85 19.73
N ALA A 148 -6.39 -9.75 20.48
CA ALA A 148 -6.95 -9.76 21.82
C ALA A 148 -8.48 -10.04 21.80
N GLU A 149 -9.20 -9.46 20.85
CA GLU A 149 -10.64 -9.71 20.68
C GLU A 149 -10.93 -11.16 20.25
N GLU A 150 -10.13 -11.72 19.34
CA GLU A 150 -10.26 -13.12 18.92
C GLU A 150 -9.98 -14.09 20.06
N THR A 151 -8.94 -13.84 20.87
CA THR A 151 -8.64 -14.67 22.04
C THR A 151 -9.74 -14.57 23.10
N ALA A 152 -10.28 -13.37 23.36
CA ALA A 152 -11.43 -13.20 24.26
C ALA A 152 -12.68 -13.95 23.77
N ARG A 153 -13.00 -13.86 22.47
CA ARG A 153 -14.12 -14.62 21.89
C ARG A 153 -13.93 -16.13 22.01
N ARG A 154 -12.69 -16.62 21.83
CA ARG A 154 -12.38 -18.04 21.95
C ARG A 154 -12.56 -18.53 23.39
N LEU A 155 -12.12 -17.76 24.38
CA LEU A 155 -12.31 -18.09 25.80
C LEU A 155 -13.80 -18.09 26.17
N GLN A 156 -14.58 -17.09 25.72
CA GLN A 156 -16.03 -17.06 25.95
C GLN A 156 -16.74 -18.27 25.33
N ALA A 157 -16.35 -18.67 24.12
CA ALA A 157 -16.90 -19.86 23.47
C ALA A 157 -16.56 -21.15 24.24
N GLU A 158 -15.33 -21.26 24.77
CA GLU A 158 -14.92 -22.40 25.59
C GLU A 158 -15.71 -22.48 26.91
N GLU A 159 -15.89 -21.36 27.61
CA GLU A 159 -16.69 -21.30 28.83
C GLU A 159 -18.17 -21.68 28.58
N ALA A 160 -18.75 -21.19 27.48
CA ALA A 160 -20.11 -21.55 27.08
C ALA A 160 -20.22 -23.06 26.78
N ALA A 161 -19.24 -23.64 26.09
CA ALA A 161 -19.19 -25.07 25.81
C ALA A 161 -19.10 -25.91 27.09
N ARG A 162 -18.28 -25.48 28.08
CA ARG A 162 -18.17 -26.16 29.38
C ARG A 162 -19.49 -26.14 30.15
N LYS A 163 -20.18 -25.00 30.20
CA LYS A 163 -21.51 -24.91 30.85
C LYS A 163 -22.54 -25.82 30.20
N LEU A 164 -22.55 -25.88 28.86
CA LEU A 164 -23.47 -26.74 28.12
C LEU A 164 -23.17 -28.23 28.36
N ALA A 165 -21.88 -28.60 28.43
CA ALA A 165 -21.47 -29.97 28.78
C ALA A 165 -21.89 -30.35 30.21
N GLN A 166 -21.76 -29.44 31.19
CA GLN A 166 -22.23 -29.67 32.55
C GLN A 166 -23.74 -29.88 32.61
N GLN A 167 -24.53 -29.04 31.92
CA GLN A 167 -25.99 -29.19 31.87
C GLN A 167 -26.42 -30.52 31.25
N LYS A 168 -25.73 -30.98 30.19
CA LYS A 168 -25.98 -32.30 29.60
C LYS A 168 -25.66 -33.43 30.59
N ALA A 169 -24.52 -33.35 31.27
CA ALA A 169 -24.14 -34.35 32.27
C ALA A 169 -25.15 -34.42 33.44
N GLU A 170 -25.65 -33.28 33.91
CA GLU A 170 -26.70 -33.22 34.93
C GLU A 170 -28.03 -33.82 34.44
N GLN A 171 -28.45 -33.52 33.21
CA GLN A 171 -29.65 -34.12 32.60
C GLN A 171 -29.53 -35.64 32.43
N GLU A 172 -28.36 -36.13 32.03
CA GLU A 172 -28.10 -37.56 31.90
C GLU A 172 -28.09 -38.26 33.26
N ALA A 173 -27.51 -37.63 34.30
CA ALA A 173 -27.56 -38.15 35.66
C ALA A 173 -28.99 -38.20 36.21
N LEU A 174 -29.81 -37.18 35.94
CA LEU A 174 -31.23 -37.16 36.29
C LEU A 174 -32.01 -38.26 35.55
N ARG A 175 -31.76 -38.46 34.24
CA ARG A 175 -32.35 -39.55 33.46
C ARG A 175 -31.95 -40.92 34.00
N ALA A 176 -30.67 -41.14 34.29
CA ALA A 176 -30.18 -42.39 34.86
C ALA A 176 -30.82 -42.70 36.23
N THR A 177 -30.98 -41.67 37.07
CA THR A 177 -31.66 -41.79 38.37
C THR A 177 -33.15 -42.10 38.20
N THR A 178 -33.81 -41.52 37.18
CA THR A 178 -35.22 -41.80 36.87
C THR A 178 -35.41 -43.23 36.34
N VAL A 179 -34.45 -43.75 35.56
CA VAL A 179 -34.46 -45.13 35.06
C VAL A 179 -34.16 -46.15 36.17
N ALA A 180 -33.32 -45.80 37.16
CA ALA A 180 -32.98 -46.69 38.27
C ALA A 180 -34.14 -46.94 39.27
N ILE A 181 -35.22 -46.15 39.22
CA ILE A 181 -36.39 -46.30 40.11
C ILE A 181 -37.47 -47.21 39.51
N LEU A 182 -37.37 -47.57 38.22
CA LEU A 182 -38.28 -48.54 37.61
C LEU A 182 -37.74 -49.96 37.79
N PRO A 183 -38.46 -50.88 38.48
CA PRO A 183 -37.99 -52.24 38.64
C PRO A 183 -37.89 -52.91 37.26
N ALA A 184 -36.68 -53.37 36.94
CA ALA A 184 -36.37 -54.16 35.77
C ALA A 184 -37.14 -55.48 35.81
N SER A 185 -38.37 -55.48 35.30
CA SER A 185 -39.05 -56.68 34.87
C SER A 185 -38.62 -56.94 33.43
N SER A 186 -37.65 -57.83 33.26
CA SER A 186 -37.33 -58.40 31.95
C SER A 186 -38.53 -59.20 31.47
N ILE A 187 -39.40 -58.56 30.71
CA ILE A 187 -40.41 -59.22 29.90
C ILE A 187 -39.71 -59.59 28.60
N GLU A 188 -39.34 -60.87 28.47
CA GLU A 188 -38.84 -61.43 27.22
C GLU A 188 -40.03 -61.55 26.24
N LEU A 189 -40.26 -60.47 25.47
CA LEU A 189 -41.27 -60.42 24.42
C LEU A 189 -40.85 -61.34 23.26
N THR A 190 -41.35 -62.57 23.28
CA THR A 190 -41.35 -63.45 22.11
C THR A 190 -42.46 -62.99 21.16
N PHE A 191 -42.10 -62.22 20.13
CA PHE A 191 -43.02 -61.86 19.07
C PHE A 191 -43.49 -63.12 18.35
N GLY A 192 -44.80 -63.37 18.32
CA GLY A 192 -45.37 -64.49 17.59
C GLY A 192 -45.08 -64.42 16.09
N PRO A 193 -45.13 -65.54 15.34
CA PRO A 193 -44.74 -65.61 13.93
C PRO A 193 -45.46 -64.60 13.04
N GLN A 194 -46.67 -64.17 13.44
CA GLN A 194 -47.46 -63.15 12.76
C GLN A 194 -46.86 -61.74 12.91
N ALA A 195 -46.41 -61.36 14.11
CA ALA A 195 -45.76 -60.07 14.34
C ALA A 195 -44.40 -59.99 13.64
N THR A 196 -43.67 -61.10 13.57
CA THR A 196 -42.43 -61.18 12.78
C THR A 196 -42.73 -61.02 11.28
N ALA A 197 -43.80 -61.62 10.77
CA ALA A 197 -44.22 -61.47 9.38
C ALA A 197 -44.65 -60.03 9.05
N ASP A 198 -45.38 -59.37 9.96
CA ASP A 198 -45.83 -57.99 9.79
C ASP A 198 -44.66 -57.01 9.80
N VAL A 199 -43.70 -57.17 10.72
CA VAL A 199 -42.47 -56.37 10.76
C VAL A 199 -41.63 -56.60 9.50
N THR A 200 -41.50 -57.85 9.05
CA THR A 200 -40.77 -58.16 7.80
C THR A 200 -41.42 -57.50 6.59
N THR A 201 -42.75 -57.52 6.53
CA THR A 201 -43.53 -56.88 5.46
C THR A 201 -43.40 -55.35 5.52
N ALA A 202 -43.44 -54.76 6.71
CA ALA A 202 -43.24 -53.33 6.91
C ALA A 202 -41.83 -52.88 6.51
N ILE A 203 -40.79 -53.65 6.87
CA ILE A 203 -39.41 -53.39 6.47
C ILE A 203 -39.27 -53.47 4.94
N ALA A 204 -39.84 -54.49 4.31
CA ALA A 204 -39.83 -54.62 2.85
C ALA A 204 -40.53 -53.44 2.16
N THR A 205 -41.65 -52.98 2.73
CA THR A 205 -42.42 -51.84 2.20
C THR A 205 -41.64 -50.52 2.36
N LEU A 206 -41.00 -50.32 3.51
CA LEU A 206 -40.15 -49.15 3.77
C LEU A 206 -38.96 -49.12 2.80
N LYS A 207 -38.30 -50.26 2.60
CA LYS A 207 -37.18 -50.38 1.66
C LYS A 207 -37.63 -50.01 0.23
N SER A 208 -38.75 -50.57 -0.23
CA SER A 208 -39.31 -50.23 -1.55
C SER A 208 -39.68 -48.75 -1.69
N SER A 209 -40.16 -48.12 -0.62
CA SER A 209 -40.50 -46.70 -0.61
C SER A 209 -39.26 -45.82 -0.71
N ILE A 210 -38.19 -46.18 0.01
CA ILE A 210 -36.90 -45.49 -0.06
C ILE A 210 -36.30 -45.62 -1.47
N ASP A 211 -36.33 -46.81 -2.07
CA ASP A 211 -35.80 -47.03 -3.43
C ASP A 211 -36.59 -46.22 -4.48
N GLN A 212 -37.91 -46.10 -4.33
CA GLN A 212 -38.73 -45.22 -5.18
C GLN A 212 -38.39 -43.75 -4.98
N ALA A 213 -38.24 -43.29 -3.73
CA ALA A 213 -37.89 -41.90 -3.43
C ALA A 213 -36.52 -41.52 -4.00
N ILE A 214 -35.52 -42.42 -3.90
CA ILE A 214 -34.19 -42.25 -4.50
C ILE A 214 -34.30 -42.17 -6.02
N THR A 215 -35.10 -43.05 -6.64
CA THR A 215 -35.30 -43.06 -8.10
C THR A 215 -35.91 -41.74 -8.57
N VAL A 216 -37.01 -41.29 -7.95
CA VAL A 216 -37.67 -40.02 -8.28
C VAL A 216 -36.72 -38.84 -8.09
N PHE A 217 -35.98 -38.82 -6.99
CA PHE A 217 -35.00 -37.76 -6.72
C PHE A 217 -33.90 -37.72 -7.80
N SER A 218 -33.34 -38.87 -8.18
CA SER A 218 -32.32 -38.95 -9.23
C SER A 218 -32.82 -38.49 -10.60
N GLU A 219 -34.08 -38.78 -10.93
CA GLU A 219 -34.72 -38.33 -12.19
C GLU A 219 -34.97 -36.81 -12.19
N THR A 220 -35.36 -36.23 -11.05
CA THR A 220 -35.53 -34.76 -10.92
C THR A 220 -34.21 -33.98 -10.94
N LEU A 221 -33.11 -34.58 -10.50
CA LEU A 221 -31.78 -33.98 -10.53
C LEU A 221 -31.11 -34.06 -11.91
N ARG A 222 -31.46 -35.04 -12.74
CA ARG A 222 -30.88 -35.26 -14.08
C ARG A 222 -30.85 -34.01 -14.99
N PRO A 223 -31.93 -33.22 -15.15
CA PRO A 223 -31.90 -32.02 -15.97
C PRO A 223 -31.07 -30.87 -15.34
N HIS A 224 -30.88 -30.87 -14.03
CA HIS A 224 -30.09 -29.85 -13.31
C HIS A 224 -28.59 -30.18 -13.26
N ALA A 225 -28.22 -31.46 -13.36
CA ALA A 225 -26.82 -31.91 -13.41
C ALA A 225 -26.11 -31.56 -14.73
N ALA A 226 -26.85 -31.38 -15.84
CA ALA A 226 -26.27 -31.00 -17.14
C ALA A 226 -25.73 -29.57 -17.20
N HIS A 227 -25.98 -28.73 -16.18
CA HIS A 227 -25.53 -27.33 -16.11
C HIS A 227 -24.44 -27.08 -15.07
N LEU A 228 -24.05 -28.08 -14.29
CA LEU A 228 -23.02 -27.97 -13.26
C LEU A 228 -21.85 -28.89 -13.64
N GLN A 229 -20.80 -28.32 -14.25
CA GLN A 229 -19.48 -28.95 -14.39
C GLN A 229 -18.77 -28.98 -13.02
N ASP A 230 -19.40 -29.59 -12.03
CA ASP A 230 -18.87 -29.69 -10.67
C ASP A 230 -18.50 -31.16 -10.38
N PRO A 231 -17.21 -31.50 -10.18
CA PRO A 231 -16.73 -32.87 -10.03
C PRO A 231 -17.36 -33.62 -8.84
N ASN A 232 -17.91 -32.92 -7.85
CA ASN A 232 -18.63 -33.53 -6.73
C ASN A 232 -20.01 -34.09 -7.10
N VAL A 233 -20.66 -33.55 -8.14
CA VAL A 233 -21.98 -34.04 -8.60
C VAL A 233 -21.82 -35.30 -9.45
N GLN A 234 -20.70 -35.42 -10.18
CA GLN A 234 -20.34 -36.61 -10.94
C GLN A 234 -20.08 -37.84 -10.05
N ASN A 235 -19.37 -37.65 -8.92
CA ASN A 235 -19.15 -38.72 -7.94
C ASN A 235 -20.46 -39.24 -7.31
N LEU A 236 -21.45 -38.37 -7.11
CA LEU A 236 -22.78 -38.73 -6.58
C LEU A 236 -23.62 -39.54 -7.58
N LEU A 237 -23.45 -39.29 -8.89
CA LEU A 237 -24.10 -40.06 -9.96
C LEU A 237 -23.43 -41.43 -10.18
N GLU A 238 -22.11 -41.53 -10.02
CA GLU A 238 -21.40 -42.81 -10.12
C GLU A 238 -21.71 -43.76 -8.95
N LEU A 239 -21.82 -43.23 -7.73
CA LEU A 239 -22.26 -44.01 -6.56
C LEU A 239 -23.70 -44.54 -6.71
N SER A 240 -24.58 -43.77 -7.34
CA SER A 240 -25.95 -44.19 -7.66
C SER A 240 -26.03 -45.27 -8.75
N GLY A 241 -25.01 -45.42 -9.58
CA GLY A 241 -24.95 -46.42 -10.65
C GLY A 241 -24.20 -47.71 -10.27
N ALA A 242 -23.30 -47.65 -9.30
CA ALA A 242 -22.40 -48.74 -8.96
C ALA A 242 -23.01 -49.82 -8.03
N GLU A 243 -24.12 -49.54 -7.33
CA GLU A 243 -24.79 -50.54 -6.47
C GLU A 243 -25.84 -51.40 -7.21
N ARG A 244 -25.71 -51.54 -8.53
CA ARG A 244 -26.51 -52.48 -9.34
C ARG A 244 -25.62 -53.57 -9.97
N ASN A 245 -25.02 -54.39 -9.12
CA ASN A 245 -24.66 -55.79 -9.42
C ASN A 245 -24.72 -56.63 -8.14
#